data_AF-A0A8T7C5Q1-F1
#
_entry.id   AF-A0A8T7C5Q1-F1
#
_cell.length_a   1.000
_cell.length_b   1.000
_cell.length_c   1.000
_cell.angle_alpha   90.00
_cell.angle_beta   90.00
_cell.angle_gamma   90.00
#
_symmetry.space_group_name_H-M   'P 1'
#
loop_
_entity.id
_entity.type
_entity.pdbx_description
1 polymer ?
#
loop_
_entity_poly.entity_id
_entity_poly.type
_entity_poly.pdbx_seq_one_letter_code
_entity_poly.pdbx_strand_id
1 'polypeptide(L)'
;MVAYKNHGPVGFDTHWGYPFDRGTLARTQSPWPGILSELKEAQKLLLEFKKTMTGHESRIAAVLRSDSANRVDFTIGESAVNKTLMDEVANAIEKGTVKIKLGSSGGGFRASYTSWKGRRPSPETTGRTGELTVNVGALPTMQGQVDVFHESVHALKDIQNYRIDRHQDEALAFLADTVFWLSLNKDLPAHQQTSFPTSGEAAPIYQASNALVKAKDMLDKPGAILKWSECDGLVKAIRQVRGYK
;
A
#
# COMPACT_ATOMS: atom_id res chain seq x y z
N MET A 1 71.56 40.61 9.42
CA MET A 1 70.54 41.37 8.67
C MET A 1 69.93 42.40 9.58
N VAL A 2 69.64 43.55 9.00
CA VAL A 2 69.42 44.86 9.61
C VAL A 2 68.13 44.94 10.42
N ALA A 3 68.20 45.72 11.51
CA ALA A 3 67.16 46.08 12.45
C ALA A 3 65.96 46.82 11.79
N TYR A 4 64.82 46.90 12.48
CA TYR A 4 64.38 48.14 13.16
C TYR A 4 63.04 47.97 13.88
N LYS A 5 62.87 48.88 14.85
CA LYS A 5 61.88 48.97 15.92
C LYS A 5 60.47 49.37 15.46
N ASN A 6 59.51 49.05 16.34
CA ASN A 6 58.17 49.61 16.46
C ASN A 6 58.12 51.15 16.37
N HIS A 7 57.12 51.65 15.63
CA HIS A 7 56.38 52.88 15.90
C HIS A 7 54.89 52.61 15.59
N GLY A 8 53.99 52.83 16.56
CA GLY A 8 52.57 53.10 16.24
C GLY A 8 52.38 54.60 15.94
N PRO A 9 51.18 55.20 16.07
CA PRO A 9 49.80 54.72 15.92
C PRO A 9 49.06 55.55 14.82
N VAL A 10 47.80 55.95 15.03
CA VAL A 10 46.95 56.89 14.23
C VAL A 10 46.27 56.26 12.98
N GLY A 11 44.95 56.32 12.71
CA GLY A 11 43.83 57.13 13.17
C GLY A 11 43.22 57.91 11.98
N PHE A 12 41.90 57.79 11.76
CA PHE A 12 41.01 58.61 10.88
C PHE A 12 41.20 58.48 9.36
N ASP A 13 40.26 58.79 8.44
CA ASP A 13 38.80 58.91 8.32
C ASP A 13 38.58 59.39 6.85
N THR A 14 37.34 59.36 6.36
CA THR A 14 36.78 60.17 5.25
C THR A 14 36.96 59.74 3.78
N HIS A 15 35.81 59.35 3.20
CA HIS A 15 35.19 59.90 1.98
C HIS A 15 36.06 60.09 0.72
N TRP A 16 35.84 59.22 -0.27
CA TRP A 16 35.80 59.63 -1.69
C TRP A 16 34.72 58.85 -2.44
N GLY A 17 33.72 59.59 -2.90
CA GLY A 17 32.63 59.09 -3.74
C GLY A 17 33.09 58.83 -5.17
N TYR A 18 32.57 57.76 -5.77
CA TYR A 18 32.61 57.54 -7.21
C TYR A 18 31.25 57.92 -7.81
N PRO A 19 31.23 58.59 -8.98
CA PRO A 19 30.00 58.98 -9.64
C PRO A 19 29.34 57.76 -10.31
N PHE A 20 28.05 57.56 -10.05
CA PHE A 20 27.24 56.61 -10.81
C PHE A 20 26.89 57.22 -12.18
N ASP A 21 27.51 56.66 -13.22
CA ASP A 21 27.10 56.88 -14.60
C ASP A 21 25.77 56.15 -14.87
N ARG A 22 24.80 56.89 -15.42
CA ARG A 22 23.51 56.34 -15.88
C ARG A 22 23.69 55.86 -17.30
N GLY A 23 24.18 54.64 -17.46
CA GLY A 23 24.29 54.00 -18.76
C GLY A 23 24.33 52.48 -18.63
N THR A 24 23.33 51.82 -19.22
CA THR A 24 23.31 50.36 -19.49
C THR A 24 23.21 49.45 -18.26
N LEU A 25 21.98 49.28 -17.73
CA LEU A 25 21.62 48.07 -16.97
C LEU A 25 21.57 46.88 -17.93
N ALA A 26 22.74 46.26 -18.11
CA ALA A 26 22.84 44.91 -18.61
C ALA A 26 21.98 43.99 -17.71
N ARG A 27 21.16 43.15 -18.36
CA ARG A 27 20.42 42.06 -17.71
C ARG A 27 21.39 41.24 -16.87
N THR A 28 21.34 41.38 -15.55
CA THR A 28 21.99 40.44 -14.64
C THR A 28 21.25 39.12 -14.74
N GLN A 29 21.86 38.13 -15.40
CA GLN A 29 21.42 36.75 -15.34
C GLN A 29 21.40 36.30 -13.87
N SER A 30 20.28 35.74 -13.44
CA SER A 30 20.11 35.18 -12.10
C SER A 30 21.21 34.13 -11.83
N PRO A 31 21.83 34.10 -10.62
CA PRO A 31 23.02 33.25 -10.37
C PRO A 31 22.70 31.75 -10.27
N TRP A 32 21.45 31.34 -10.39
CA TRP A 32 21.01 29.97 -10.10
C TRP A 32 20.17 29.35 -11.22
N PRO A 33 20.64 29.32 -12.49
CA PRO A 33 19.93 28.62 -13.55
C PRO A 33 19.80 27.11 -13.26
N GLY A 34 20.77 26.52 -12.54
CA GLY A 34 20.79 25.11 -12.16
C GLY A 34 19.66 24.69 -11.21
N ILE A 35 19.41 25.47 -10.15
CA ILE A 35 18.36 25.15 -9.15
C ILE A 35 16.96 25.22 -9.77
N LEU A 36 16.73 26.19 -10.66
CA LEU A 36 15.46 26.32 -11.37
C LEU A 36 15.25 25.20 -12.40
N SER A 37 16.31 24.69 -13.05
CA SER A 37 16.20 23.52 -13.92
C SER A 37 15.95 22.23 -13.13
N GLU A 38 16.62 22.05 -11.98
CA GLU A 38 16.42 20.88 -11.12
C GLU A 38 15.02 20.85 -10.50
N LEU A 39 14.49 21.99 -10.07
CA LEU A 39 13.11 22.10 -9.57
C LEU A 39 12.08 21.82 -10.67
N LYS A 40 12.33 22.28 -11.90
CA LYS A 40 11.45 21.98 -13.04
C LYS A 40 11.50 20.51 -13.43
N GLU A 41 12.67 19.89 -13.41
CA GLU A 41 12.81 18.46 -13.70
C GLU A 41 12.19 17.61 -12.59
N ALA A 42 12.35 18.00 -11.32
CA ALA A 42 11.67 17.35 -10.19
C ALA A 42 10.15 17.52 -10.26
N GLN A 43 9.63 18.69 -10.64
CA GLN A 43 8.19 18.90 -10.85
C GLN A 43 7.66 18.09 -12.03
N LYS A 44 8.43 17.99 -13.13
CA LYS A 44 8.09 17.18 -14.29
C LYS A 44 8.09 15.68 -13.96
N LEU A 45 9.10 15.19 -13.23
CA LEU A 45 9.15 13.82 -12.71
C LEU A 45 8.01 13.54 -11.73
N LEU A 46 7.66 14.49 -10.87
CA LEU A 46 6.52 14.38 -9.96
C LEU A 46 5.19 14.35 -10.74
N LEU A 47 5.09 15.09 -11.84
CA LEU A 47 3.91 15.14 -12.70
C LEU A 47 3.79 13.87 -13.57
N GLU A 48 4.90 13.34 -14.08
CA GLU A 48 4.95 12.03 -14.76
C GLU A 48 4.65 10.90 -13.78
N PHE A 49 5.21 10.94 -12.58
CA PHE A 49 4.89 10.02 -11.48
C PHE A 49 3.40 10.07 -11.10
N LYS A 50 2.82 11.28 -11.01
CA LYS A 50 1.37 11.46 -10.78
C LYS A 50 0.51 11.00 -11.96
N LYS A 51 0.99 11.13 -13.20
CA LYS A 51 0.34 10.56 -14.41
C LYS A 51 0.45 9.04 -14.46
N THR A 52 1.50 8.42 -13.92
CA THR A 52 1.54 6.98 -13.70
C THR A 52 0.74 6.54 -12.48
N MET A 53 0.42 7.43 -11.53
CA MET A 53 -0.51 7.14 -10.42
C MET A 53 -1.99 7.13 -10.81
N THR A 54 -2.37 7.56 -12.02
CA THR A 54 -3.61 7.05 -12.65
C THR A 54 -3.47 5.58 -13.12
N GLY A 55 -2.37 4.92 -12.74
CA GLY A 55 -1.97 3.57 -13.09
C GLY A 55 -2.27 2.53 -12.04
N HIS A 56 -1.38 1.56 -11.88
CA HIS A 56 -1.67 0.27 -11.26
C HIS A 56 -2.13 0.40 -9.79
N GLU A 57 -1.60 1.37 -9.06
CA GLU A 57 -2.02 1.75 -7.70
C GLU A 57 -3.50 2.10 -7.66
N SER A 58 -3.96 3.01 -8.53
CA SER A 58 -5.38 3.39 -8.62
C SER A 58 -6.28 2.21 -9.00
N ARG A 59 -5.81 1.32 -9.88
CA ARG A 59 -6.56 0.11 -10.27
C ARG A 59 -6.69 -0.88 -9.12
N ILE A 60 -5.63 -1.05 -8.32
CA ILE A 60 -5.64 -1.89 -7.12
C ILE A 60 -6.54 -1.26 -6.06
N ALA A 61 -6.39 0.04 -5.80
CA ALA A 61 -7.24 0.79 -4.88
C ALA A 61 -8.73 0.72 -5.27
N ALA A 62 -9.05 0.70 -6.56
CA ALA A 62 -10.41 0.53 -7.06
C ALA A 62 -11.02 -0.84 -6.71
N VAL A 63 -10.22 -1.92 -6.63
CA VAL A 63 -10.70 -3.23 -6.14
C VAL A 63 -11.17 -3.09 -4.70
N LEU A 64 -10.39 -2.42 -3.85
CA LEU A 64 -10.67 -2.25 -2.43
C LEU A 64 -11.85 -1.32 -2.14
N ARG A 65 -12.23 -0.48 -3.12
CA ARG A 65 -13.37 0.44 -3.04
C ARG A 65 -14.59 -0.02 -3.84
N SER A 66 -14.52 -1.20 -4.46
CA SER A 66 -15.61 -1.75 -5.26
C SER A 66 -16.86 -2.03 -4.42
N ASP A 67 -18.02 -2.11 -5.06
CA ASP A 67 -19.27 -2.47 -4.37
C ASP A 67 -19.18 -3.85 -3.71
N SER A 68 -18.46 -4.79 -4.34
CA SER A 68 -18.23 -6.12 -3.76
C SER A 68 -17.32 -6.07 -2.53
N ALA A 69 -16.31 -5.20 -2.53
CA ALA A 69 -15.48 -4.94 -1.34
C ALA A 69 -16.28 -4.30 -0.21
N ASN A 70 -17.22 -3.41 -0.53
CA ASN A 70 -18.08 -2.77 0.45
C ASN A 70 -19.01 -3.75 1.21
N ARG A 71 -19.23 -4.97 0.68
CA ARG A 71 -19.98 -6.02 1.37
C ARG A 71 -19.16 -6.78 2.41
N VAL A 72 -17.85 -6.68 2.36
CA VAL A 72 -16.97 -7.29 3.37
C VAL A 72 -17.04 -6.41 4.62
N ASP A 73 -17.73 -6.89 5.64
CA ASP A 73 -17.85 -6.21 6.92
C ASP A 73 -17.99 -7.24 8.05
N PHE A 74 -16.93 -7.40 8.84
CA PHE A 74 -16.92 -8.27 10.01
C PHE A 74 -15.79 -7.91 10.97
N THR A 75 -15.85 -8.47 12.17
CA THR A 75 -14.82 -8.37 13.21
C THR A 75 -14.55 -9.75 13.82
N ILE A 76 -13.28 -10.12 14.00
CA ILE A 76 -12.87 -11.30 14.77
C ILE A 76 -12.05 -10.84 15.98
N GLY A 77 -12.59 -11.00 17.19
CA GLY A 77 -11.99 -10.41 18.39
C GLY A 77 -11.91 -8.89 18.27
N GLU A 78 -10.69 -8.34 18.19
CA GLU A 78 -10.43 -6.90 18.02
C GLU A 78 -10.02 -6.52 16.58
N SER A 79 -9.98 -7.48 15.66
CA SER A 79 -9.53 -7.29 14.27
C SER A 79 -10.73 -7.16 13.33
N ALA A 80 -10.95 -5.96 12.82
CA ALA A 80 -12.04 -5.66 11.90
C ALA A 80 -11.57 -5.61 10.44
N VAL A 81 -12.46 -5.98 9.52
CA VAL A 81 -12.33 -5.77 8.08
C VAL A 81 -13.64 -5.19 7.59
N ASN A 82 -13.62 -3.94 7.12
CA ASN A 82 -14.79 -3.24 6.61
C ASN A 82 -14.39 -2.19 5.56
N LYS A 83 -15.38 -1.58 4.90
CA LYS A 83 -15.20 -0.52 3.90
C LYS A 83 -14.22 0.57 4.34
N THR A 84 -14.39 1.12 5.54
CA THR A 84 -13.56 2.24 6.02
C THR A 84 -12.10 1.81 6.13
N LEU A 85 -11.86 0.64 6.71
CA LEU A 85 -10.52 0.09 6.88
C LEU A 85 -9.87 -0.29 5.54
N MET A 86 -10.64 -0.82 4.59
CA MET A 86 -10.12 -1.11 3.25
C MET A 86 -9.84 0.17 2.44
N ASP A 87 -10.60 1.25 2.67
CA ASP A 87 -10.27 2.56 2.10
C ASP A 87 -8.97 3.13 2.67
N GLU A 88 -8.66 2.89 3.95
CA GLU A 88 -7.35 3.24 4.51
C GLU A 88 -6.20 2.49 3.83
N VAL A 89 -6.37 1.21 3.52
CA VAL A 89 -5.39 0.44 2.73
C VAL A 89 -5.26 1.02 1.33
N ALA A 90 -6.38 1.32 0.66
CA ALA A 90 -6.38 1.94 -0.67
C ALA A 90 -5.62 3.28 -0.68
N ASN A 91 -5.88 4.13 0.32
CA ASN A 91 -5.18 5.39 0.52
C ASN A 91 -3.68 5.19 0.81
N ALA A 92 -3.32 4.15 1.57
CA ALA A 92 -1.92 3.82 1.85
C ALA A 92 -1.17 3.36 0.59
N ILE A 93 -1.84 2.64 -0.32
CA ILE A 93 -1.32 2.26 -1.63
C ILE A 93 -1.11 3.50 -2.50
N GLU A 94 -2.11 4.35 -2.63
CA GLU A 94 -2.02 5.57 -3.46
C GLU A 94 -0.97 6.56 -2.96
N LYS A 95 -0.73 6.61 -1.64
CA LYS A 95 0.33 7.43 -1.03
C LYS A 95 1.70 6.76 -1.06
N GLY A 96 1.80 5.50 -1.50
CA GLY A 96 3.03 4.73 -1.52
C GLY A 96 3.55 4.29 -0.14
N THR A 97 2.71 4.37 0.90
CA THR A 97 2.99 3.80 2.23
C THR A 97 2.98 2.28 2.17
N VAL A 98 2.06 1.70 1.40
CA VAL A 98 2.16 0.34 0.88
C VAL A 98 2.75 0.45 -0.52
N LYS A 99 3.94 -0.12 -0.73
CA LYS A 99 4.59 -0.07 -2.04
C LYS A 99 3.94 -1.08 -2.98
N ILE A 100 3.70 -0.69 -4.23
CA ILE A 100 3.29 -1.63 -5.27
C ILE A 100 4.50 -2.09 -6.07
N LYS A 101 4.59 -3.40 -6.30
CA LYS A 101 5.54 -4.01 -7.22
C LYS A 101 4.80 -4.79 -8.29
N LEU A 102 5.07 -4.50 -9.55
CA LEU A 102 4.47 -5.22 -10.67
C LEU A 102 5.37 -6.40 -11.03
N GLY A 103 4.78 -7.59 -11.17
CA GLY A 103 5.52 -8.76 -11.62
C GLY A 103 4.92 -10.07 -11.15
N SER A 104 5.67 -11.15 -11.35
CA SER A 104 5.33 -12.46 -10.80
C SER A 104 5.49 -12.43 -9.28
N SER A 105 4.44 -12.81 -8.55
CA SER A 105 4.49 -13.11 -7.12
C SER A 105 5.11 -14.49 -6.82
N GLY A 106 5.57 -15.22 -7.84
CA GLY A 106 6.10 -16.59 -7.72
C GLY A 106 4.98 -17.63 -7.57
N GLY A 107 5.31 -18.92 -7.72
CA GLY A 107 4.47 -20.05 -7.30
C GLY A 107 3.05 -20.17 -7.90
N GLY A 108 2.70 -19.41 -8.94
CA GLY A 108 1.33 -19.37 -9.49
C GLY A 108 0.37 -18.44 -8.74
N PHE A 109 0.84 -17.72 -7.71
CA PHE A 109 0.08 -16.67 -7.03
C PHE A 109 -0.08 -15.47 -7.96
N ARG A 110 -1.19 -14.72 -7.85
CA ARG A 110 -1.43 -13.49 -8.64
C ARG A 110 -1.15 -12.20 -7.86
N ALA A 111 -1.10 -12.30 -6.53
CA ALA A 111 -0.63 -11.24 -5.65
C ALA A 111 0.15 -11.85 -4.48
N SER A 112 0.98 -11.03 -3.81
CA SER A 112 1.58 -11.37 -2.52
C SER A 112 1.94 -10.12 -1.72
N TYR A 113 1.80 -10.16 -0.41
CA TYR A 113 2.18 -9.09 0.50
C TYR A 113 3.42 -9.45 1.32
N THR A 114 4.35 -8.51 1.43
CA THR A 114 5.53 -8.61 2.29
C THR A 114 5.52 -7.50 3.33
N SER A 115 5.34 -7.88 4.60
CA SER A 115 5.45 -6.95 5.73
C SER A 115 6.89 -6.49 5.96
N TRP A 116 7.08 -5.20 6.22
CA TRP A 116 8.36 -4.63 6.65
C TRP A 116 8.38 -4.22 8.12
N LYS A 117 7.28 -4.44 8.85
CA LYS A 117 7.26 -4.21 10.30
C LYS A 117 8.31 -5.03 11.02
N GLY A 118 8.96 -4.39 12.00
CA GLY A 118 10.01 -5.02 12.80
C GLY A 118 11.33 -5.25 12.05
N ARG A 119 11.42 -4.91 10.76
CA ARG A 119 12.69 -4.97 10.01
C ARG A 119 13.50 -3.70 10.25
N ARG A 120 14.83 -3.82 10.17
CA ARG A 120 15.72 -2.66 10.19
C ARG A 120 15.40 -1.78 8.96
N PRO A 121 15.09 -0.48 9.14
CA PRO A 121 14.81 0.40 8.01
C PRO A 121 16.02 0.50 7.08
N SER A 122 15.76 0.44 5.79
CA SER A 122 16.67 0.80 4.70
C SER A 122 16.13 2.05 3.98
N PRO A 123 16.94 2.76 3.17
CA PRO A 123 16.43 3.85 2.35
C PRO A 123 15.22 3.45 1.50
N GLU A 124 15.20 2.20 1.02
CA GLU A 124 14.13 1.59 0.22
C GLU A 124 12.83 1.29 1.00
N THR A 125 12.86 1.27 2.33
CA THR A 125 11.74 0.83 3.18
C THR A 125 11.33 1.89 4.22
N THR A 126 12.09 2.97 4.33
CA THR A 126 11.82 4.05 5.28
C THR A 126 10.48 4.72 4.94
N GLY A 127 9.60 4.86 5.94
CA GLY A 127 8.26 5.45 5.77
C GLY A 127 7.24 4.53 5.09
N ARG A 128 7.56 3.24 4.91
CA ARG A 128 6.69 2.26 4.27
C ARG A 128 6.36 1.11 5.21
N THR A 129 5.15 0.57 5.06
CA THR A 129 4.61 -0.49 5.92
C THR A 129 4.88 -1.88 5.33
N GLY A 130 4.89 -2.00 4.00
CA GLY A 130 5.14 -3.24 3.28
C GLY A 130 5.12 -3.06 1.76
N GLU A 131 5.20 -4.18 1.05
CA GLU A 131 5.13 -4.25 -0.42
C GLU A 131 4.05 -5.25 -0.86
N LEU A 132 3.13 -4.81 -1.70
CA LEU A 132 2.16 -5.64 -2.39
C LEU A 132 2.66 -5.88 -3.82
N THR A 133 3.03 -7.13 -4.13
CA THR A 133 3.41 -7.56 -5.47
C THR A 133 2.16 -8.04 -6.20
N VAL A 134 1.91 -7.53 -7.42
CA VAL A 134 0.71 -7.88 -8.21
C VAL A 134 1.08 -8.24 -9.64
N ASN A 135 0.53 -9.36 -10.12
CA ASN A 135 0.53 -9.71 -11.53
C ASN A 135 -0.56 -8.90 -12.25
N VAL A 136 -0.14 -7.86 -12.96
CA VAL A 136 -1.04 -6.93 -13.68
C VAL A 136 -1.97 -7.63 -14.66
N GLY A 137 -1.52 -8.71 -15.31
CA GLY A 137 -2.33 -9.47 -16.27
C GLY A 137 -3.49 -10.22 -15.61
N ALA A 138 -3.38 -10.50 -14.31
CA ALA A 138 -4.42 -11.16 -13.54
C ALA A 138 -5.46 -10.20 -12.95
N LEU A 139 -5.12 -8.92 -12.75
CA LEU A 139 -5.98 -7.93 -12.09
C LEU A 139 -7.40 -7.80 -12.70
N PRO A 140 -7.61 -7.93 -14.03
CA PRO A 140 -8.96 -7.90 -14.60
C PRO A 140 -9.81 -9.15 -14.29
N THR A 141 -9.17 -10.26 -13.88
CA THR A 141 -9.87 -11.51 -13.59
C THR A 141 -10.45 -11.50 -12.19
N MET A 142 -11.56 -12.24 -11.98
CA MET A 142 -12.17 -12.41 -10.67
C MET A 142 -11.15 -12.91 -9.62
N GLN A 143 -10.39 -13.95 -9.95
CA GLN A 143 -9.37 -14.49 -9.05
C GLN A 143 -8.25 -13.48 -8.76
N GLY A 144 -7.83 -12.67 -9.74
CA GLY A 144 -6.80 -11.65 -9.49
C GLY A 144 -7.29 -10.52 -8.58
N GLN A 145 -8.57 -10.13 -8.68
CA GLN A 145 -9.15 -9.16 -7.75
C GLN A 145 -9.26 -9.74 -6.34
N VAL A 146 -9.64 -11.01 -6.22
CA VAL A 146 -9.72 -11.73 -4.94
C VAL A 146 -8.34 -11.86 -4.31
N ASP A 147 -7.33 -12.29 -5.05
CA ASP A 147 -5.95 -12.40 -4.56
C ASP A 147 -5.43 -11.02 -4.09
N VAL A 148 -5.74 -9.94 -4.81
CA VAL A 148 -5.41 -8.57 -4.36
C VAL A 148 -6.12 -8.19 -3.06
N PHE A 149 -7.40 -8.55 -2.92
CA PHE A 149 -8.18 -8.24 -1.73
C PHE A 149 -7.64 -9.01 -0.52
N HIS A 150 -7.34 -10.31 -0.67
CA HIS A 150 -6.71 -11.16 0.35
C HIS A 150 -5.42 -10.54 0.87
N GLU A 151 -4.48 -10.22 -0.02
CA GLU A 151 -3.18 -9.65 0.34
C GLU A 151 -3.30 -8.24 0.96
N SER A 152 -4.36 -7.51 0.62
CA SER A 152 -4.66 -6.21 1.22
C SER A 152 -5.14 -6.31 2.66
N VAL A 153 -5.67 -7.46 3.09
CA VAL A 153 -6.01 -7.70 4.51
C VAL A 153 -4.73 -7.87 5.34
N HIS A 154 -3.68 -8.47 4.80
CA HIS A 154 -2.37 -8.50 5.47
C HIS A 154 -1.76 -7.11 5.61
N ALA A 155 -1.90 -6.27 4.56
CA ALA A 155 -1.53 -4.86 4.65
C ALA A 155 -2.35 -4.11 5.72
N LEU A 156 -3.66 -4.42 5.82
CA LEU A 156 -4.53 -3.84 6.85
C LEU A 156 -4.05 -4.18 8.27
N LYS A 157 -3.70 -5.44 8.54
CA LYS A 157 -3.12 -5.83 9.84
C LYS A 157 -1.90 -4.98 10.19
N ASP A 158 -1.05 -4.70 9.20
CA ASP A 158 0.10 -3.84 9.44
C ASP A 158 -0.29 -2.37 9.60
N ILE A 159 -1.29 -1.85 8.90
CA ILE A 159 -1.72 -0.46 9.12
C ILE A 159 -2.34 -0.29 10.51
N GLN A 160 -3.20 -1.24 10.92
CA GLN A 160 -3.93 -1.18 12.19
C GLN A 160 -3.16 -1.72 13.40
N ASN A 161 -1.99 -2.34 13.20
CA ASN A 161 -1.22 -2.99 14.25
C ASN A 161 -1.98 -4.12 14.98
N TYR A 162 -2.76 -4.92 14.25
CA TYR A 162 -3.45 -6.07 14.84
C TYR A 162 -2.44 -7.05 15.46
N ARG A 163 -2.68 -7.41 16.73
CA ARG A 163 -1.84 -8.34 17.51
C ARG A 163 -2.40 -9.76 17.41
N ILE A 164 -2.24 -10.34 16.23
CA ILE A 164 -2.72 -11.70 15.92
C ILE A 164 -1.58 -12.54 15.34
N ASP A 165 -1.64 -13.85 15.56
CA ASP A 165 -0.63 -14.77 15.03
C ASP A 165 -0.77 -14.99 13.51
N ARG A 166 0.20 -15.66 12.89
CA ARG A 166 0.20 -15.92 11.44
C ARG A 166 -1.05 -16.65 10.96
N HIS A 167 -1.57 -17.63 11.69
CA HIS A 167 -2.75 -18.39 11.27
C HIS A 167 -4.04 -17.60 11.46
N GLN A 168 -4.09 -16.73 12.48
CA GLN A 168 -5.18 -15.79 12.68
C GLN A 168 -5.22 -14.71 11.59
N ASP A 169 -4.05 -14.22 11.17
CA ASP A 169 -3.88 -13.30 10.03
C ASP A 169 -4.42 -13.91 8.73
N GLU A 170 -4.01 -15.14 8.42
CA GLU A 170 -4.55 -15.90 7.28
C GLU A 170 -6.05 -16.16 7.42
N ALA A 171 -6.56 -16.47 8.61
CA ALA A 171 -8.00 -16.69 8.82
C ALA A 171 -8.80 -15.40 8.55
N LEU A 172 -8.26 -14.24 8.93
CA LEU A 172 -8.85 -12.94 8.61
C LEU A 172 -8.90 -12.72 7.10
N ALA A 173 -7.79 -12.99 6.41
CA ALA A 173 -7.66 -12.81 4.96
C ALA A 173 -8.56 -13.79 4.18
N PHE A 174 -8.59 -15.08 4.51
CA PHE A 174 -9.44 -16.07 3.85
C PHE A 174 -10.93 -15.85 4.09
N LEU A 175 -11.32 -15.33 5.26
CA LEU A 175 -12.71 -14.98 5.52
C LEU A 175 -13.14 -13.79 4.67
N ALA A 176 -12.30 -12.77 4.58
CA ALA A 176 -12.51 -11.59 3.75
C ALA A 176 -12.53 -11.93 2.25
N ASP A 177 -11.57 -12.74 1.78
CA ASP A 177 -11.53 -13.34 0.43
C ASP A 177 -12.86 -14.02 0.11
N THR A 178 -13.34 -14.89 1.00
CA THR A 178 -14.56 -15.67 0.74
C THR A 178 -15.78 -14.78 0.59
N VAL A 179 -15.96 -13.78 1.47
CA VAL A 179 -17.07 -12.83 1.35
C VAL A 179 -16.93 -12.01 0.07
N PHE A 180 -15.73 -11.54 -0.25
CA PHE A 180 -15.45 -10.77 -1.45
C PHE A 180 -15.73 -11.56 -2.73
N TRP A 181 -15.24 -12.81 -2.83
CA TRP A 181 -15.52 -13.72 -3.95
C TRP A 181 -17.02 -13.92 -4.14
N LEU A 182 -17.74 -14.27 -3.07
CA LEU A 182 -19.17 -14.54 -3.14
C LEU A 182 -19.94 -13.29 -3.55
N SER A 183 -19.57 -12.11 -3.07
CA SER A 183 -20.15 -10.85 -3.52
C SER A 183 -19.87 -10.59 -4.99
N LEU A 184 -18.60 -10.68 -5.40
CA LEU A 184 -18.21 -10.42 -6.78
C LEU A 184 -18.93 -11.36 -7.74
N ASN A 185 -19.07 -12.64 -7.38
CA ASN A 185 -19.81 -13.63 -8.16
C ASN A 185 -21.31 -13.31 -8.25
N LYS A 186 -21.93 -12.85 -7.15
CA LYS A 186 -23.35 -12.48 -7.09
C LYS A 186 -23.65 -11.29 -8.01
N ASP A 187 -22.70 -10.39 -8.18
CA ASP A 187 -22.83 -9.19 -9.02
C ASP A 187 -22.60 -9.51 -10.53
N LEU A 188 -22.12 -10.71 -10.88
CA LEU A 188 -21.90 -11.12 -12.28
C LEU A 188 -23.17 -11.67 -12.96
N PRO A 189 -23.33 -11.47 -14.29
CA PRO A 189 -24.34 -12.18 -15.08
C PRO A 189 -24.23 -13.70 -14.91
N ALA A 190 -25.36 -14.41 -14.89
CA ALA A 190 -25.40 -15.86 -14.61
C ALA A 190 -24.44 -16.70 -15.47
N HIS A 191 -24.23 -16.34 -16.74
CA HIS A 191 -23.32 -17.04 -17.65
C HIS A 191 -21.82 -16.79 -17.38
N GLN A 192 -21.49 -15.85 -16.50
CA GLN A 192 -20.12 -15.50 -16.09
C GLN A 192 -19.82 -15.92 -14.65
N GLN A 193 -20.83 -16.39 -13.92
CA GLN A 193 -20.65 -16.86 -12.55
C GLN A 193 -19.76 -18.10 -12.54
N THR A 194 -18.84 -18.13 -11.60
CA THR A 194 -17.92 -19.24 -11.41
C THR A 194 -18.25 -19.99 -10.12
N SER A 195 -17.86 -21.26 -10.07
CA SER A 195 -17.99 -22.05 -8.84
C SER A 195 -16.97 -21.58 -7.82
N PHE A 196 -17.39 -21.52 -6.55
CA PHE A 196 -16.47 -21.26 -5.44
C PHE A 196 -15.36 -22.33 -5.43
N PRO A 197 -14.10 -21.98 -5.11
CA PRO A 197 -13.00 -22.95 -5.13
C PRO A 197 -13.22 -24.07 -4.10
N THR A 198 -13.45 -25.28 -4.59
CA THR A 198 -13.66 -26.49 -3.76
C THR A 198 -12.65 -27.61 -4.04
N SER A 199 -11.59 -27.33 -4.80
CA SER A 199 -10.54 -28.30 -5.16
C SER A 199 -9.14 -27.68 -5.05
N GLY A 200 -8.11 -28.52 -4.99
CA GLY A 200 -6.71 -28.11 -4.80
C GLY A 200 -6.28 -28.05 -3.32
N GLU A 201 -5.02 -27.67 -3.09
CA GLU A 201 -4.40 -27.72 -1.75
C GLU A 201 -5.08 -26.80 -0.73
N ALA A 202 -5.63 -25.66 -1.17
CA ALA A 202 -6.33 -24.70 -0.31
C ALA A 202 -7.83 -25.02 -0.12
N ALA A 203 -8.37 -26.06 -0.78
CA ALA A 203 -9.80 -26.39 -0.70
C ALA A 203 -10.34 -26.55 0.73
N PRO A 204 -9.63 -27.18 1.69
CA PRO A 204 -10.12 -27.27 3.06
C PRO A 204 -10.30 -25.90 3.73
N ILE A 205 -9.45 -24.92 3.39
CA ILE A 205 -9.52 -23.56 3.93
C ILE A 205 -10.76 -22.86 3.38
N TYR A 206 -10.95 -22.90 2.05
CA TYR A 206 -12.12 -22.32 1.39
C TYR A 206 -13.43 -22.95 1.87
N GLN A 207 -13.47 -24.28 2.07
CA GLN A 207 -14.64 -24.96 2.62
C GLN A 207 -14.96 -24.50 4.05
N ALA A 208 -13.95 -24.41 4.92
CA ALA A 208 -14.13 -23.95 6.29
C ALA A 208 -14.59 -22.48 6.35
N SER A 209 -13.99 -21.62 5.53
CA SER A 209 -14.35 -20.20 5.43
C SER A 209 -15.79 -20.02 4.93
N ASN A 210 -16.16 -20.69 3.83
CA ASN A 210 -17.52 -20.64 3.28
C ASN A 210 -18.57 -21.20 4.25
N ALA A 211 -18.25 -22.24 5.01
CA ALA A 211 -19.12 -22.75 6.06
C ALA A 211 -19.39 -21.70 7.15
N LEU A 212 -18.35 -20.97 7.56
CA LEU A 212 -18.47 -19.88 8.54
C LEU A 212 -19.29 -18.70 7.97
N VAL A 213 -19.01 -18.27 6.73
CA VAL A 213 -19.78 -17.21 6.04
C VAL A 213 -21.27 -17.56 5.99
N LYS A 214 -21.61 -18.81 5.65
CA LYS A 214 -23.01 -19.28 5.63
C LYS A 214 -23.63 -19.34 7.02
N ALA A 215 -22.90 -19.88 8.00
CA ALA A 215 -23.40 -20.00 9.38
C ALA A 215 -23.69 -18.64 10.02
N LYS A 216 -23.00 -17.58 9.56
CA LYS A 216 -23.10 -16.22 10.08
C LYS A 216 -23.85 -15.27 9.14
N ASP A 217 -24.33 -15.78 8.01
CA ASP A 217 -25.07 -15.02 6.99
C ASP A 217 -24.32 -13.76 6.51
N MET A 218 -22.99 -13.83 6.41
CA MET A 218 -22.13 -12.63 6.28
C MET A 218 -22.28 -11.93 4.92
N LEU A 219 -22.85 -12.59 3.91
CA LEU A 219 -23.07 -11.99 2.59
C LEU A 219 -24.31 -11.09 2.57
N ASP A 220 -25.36 -11.46 3.29
CA ASP A 220 -26.64 -10.74 3.32
C ASP A 220 -26.81 -9.91 4.62
N LYS A 221 -26.02 -10.20 5.66
CA LYS A 221 -25.95 -9.45 6.93
C LYS A 221 -24.50 -9.00 7.22
N PRO A 222 -24.05 -7.88 6.62
CA PRO A 222 -22.74 -7.30 6.94
C PRO A 222 -22.66 -6.87 8.42
N GLY A 223 -21.44 -6.82 8.96
CA GLY A 223 -21.14 -6.41 10.33
C GLY A 223 -21.07 -7.58 11.33
N ALA A 224 -20.77 -8.80 10.88
CA ALA A 224 -20.71 -9.97 11.76
C ALA A 224 -19.60 -9.82 12.81
N ILE A 225 -19.93 -10.05 14.09
CA ILE A 225 -18.97 -10.05 15.20
C ILE A 225 -18.70 -11.49 15.62
N LEU A 226 -17.44 -11.90 15.54
CA LEU A 226 -16.97 -13.26 15.77
C LEU A 226 -15.93 -13.28 16.88
N LYS A 227 -15.89 -14.37 17.63
CA LYS A 227 -14.77 -14.72 18.52
C LYS A 227 -13.77 -15.58 17.77
N TRP A 228 -12.49 -15.51 18.15
CA TRP A 228 -11.46 -16.40 17.60
C TRP A 228 -11.82 -17.89 17.73
N SER A 229 -12.48 -18.28 18.83
CA SER A 229 -12.96 -19.65 19.03
C SER A 229 -13.98 -20.11 17.98
N GLU A 230 -14.74 -19.20 17.37
CA GLU A 230 -15.66 -19.52 16.29
C GLU A 230 -14.92 -19.73 14.95
N CYS A 231 -13.67 -19.27 14.86
CA CYS A 231 -12.79 -19.43 13.71
C CYS A 231 -11.82 -20.61 13.87
N ASP A 232 -11.87 -21.37 14.97
CA ASP A 232 -10.94 -22.47 15.24
C ASP A 232 -10.92 -23.52 14.12
N GLY A 233 -12.08 -23.81 13.52
CA GLY A 233 -12.19 -24.70 12.37
C GLY A 233 -11.42 -24.21 11.15
N LEU A 234 -11.50 -22.90 10.86
CA LEU A 234 -10.76 -22.26 9.78
C LEU A 234 -9.25 -22.22 10.07
N VAL A 235 -8.86 -21.80 11.28
CA VAL A 235 -7.46 -21.78 11.73
C VAL A 235 -6.84 -23.18 11.66
N LYS A 236 -7.60 -24.21 12.05
CA LYS A 236 -7.16 -25.62 11.94
C LYS A 236 -6.96 -26.04 10.49
N ALA A 237 -7.86 -25.66 9.58
CA ALA A 237 -7.71 -25.97 8.15
C ALA A 237 -6.45 -25.32 7.57
N ILE A 238 -6.16 -24.06 7.92
CA ILE A 238 -4.96 -23.33 7.48
C ILE A 238 -3.69 -24.06 7.93
N ARG A 239 -3.60 -24.47 9.20
CA ARG A 239 -2.45 -25.20 9.76
C ARG A 239 -2.14 -26.52 9.04
N GLN A 240 -3.11 -27.11 8.37
CA GLN A 240 -2.93 -28.40 7.69
C GLN A 240 -2.32 -28.26 6.29
N VAL A 241 -2.47 -27.10 5.65
CA VAL A 241 -1.99 -26.84 4.28
C VAL A 241 -0.50 -26.48 4.30
N ARG A 242 0.29 -27.19 3.48
CA ARG A 242 1.77 -27.14 3.51
C ARG A 242 2.33 -25.73 3.31
N GLY A 243 1.68 -24.90 2.48
CA GLY A 243 2.09 -23.51 2.22
C GLY A 243 1.99 -22.57 3.43
N TYR A 244 1.20 -22.96 4.45
CA TYR A 244 0.92 -22.13 5.62
C TYR A 244 1.48 -22.71 6.93
N LYS A 245 2.28 -23.78 6.85
CA LYS A 245 3.01 -24.35 8.00
C LYS A 245 4.22 -23.51 8.40
#